data_AF-A0A235CNZ1-F1
#
_entry.id   AF-A0A235CNZ1-F1
#
_cell.length_a   1.000
_cell.length_b   1.000
_cell.length_c   1.000
_cell.angle_alpha   90.00
_cell.angle_beta   90.00
_cell.angle_gamma   90.00
#
_symmetry.space_group_name_H-M   'P 1'
#
loop_
_entity.id
_entity.type
_entity.pdbx_description
1 polymer ?
#
loop_
_entity_poly.entity_id
_entity_poly.type
_entity_poly.pdbx_seq_one_letter_code
_entity_poly.pdbx_strand_id
1 'polypeptide(L)' 'MRKEQEHLIGIKEMCGLIGRDRRTLWAWVRNGKFPEPLRINGCTIGWQASSYRTGLENAR' A
#
# COMPACT_ATOMS: atom_id res chain seq x y z
N MET A 1 -4.04 25.47 -0.87
CA MET A 1 -3.30 24.19 -1.01
C MET A 1 -4.32 23.09 -1.30
N ARG A 2 -4.47 22.68 -2.57
CA ARG A 2 -5.34 21.54 -2.90
C ARG A 2 -4.61 20.30 -2.38
N LYS A 3 -5.10 19.67 -1.31
CA LYS A 3 -4.67 18.30 -1.00
C LYS A 3 -5.18 17.48 -2.17
N GLU A 4 -4.25 17.14 -3.05
CA GLU A 4 -4.49 16.24 -4.17
C GLU A 4 -5.22 15.04 -3.61
N GLN A 5 -6.33 14.67 -4.25
CA GLN A 5 -7.17 13.55 -3.84
C GLN A 5 -6.29 12.29 -3.87
N GLU A 6 -5.66 11.96 -2.75
CA GLU A 6 -4.81 10.79 -2.63
C GLU A 6 -5.72 9.59 -2.77
N HIS A 7 -5.81 9.06 -4.00
CA HIS A 7 -6.52 7.83 -4.27
C HIS A 7 -5.94 6.75 -3.36
N LEU A 8 -6.80 6.24 -2.49
CA LEU A 8 -6.47 5.14 -1.61
C LEU A 8 -6.54 3.86 -2.42
N ILE A 9 -5.39 3.25 -2.61
CA ILE A 9 -5.24 1.99 -3.29
C ILE A 9 -5.63 0.89 -2.30
N GLY A 10 -6.77 0.27 -2.55
CA GLY A 10 -7.22 -0.88 -1.76
C GLY A 10 -6.30 -2.09 -1.92
N ILE A 11 -6.41 -3.08 -1.04
CA ILE A 11 -5.54 -4.27 -1.06
C ILE A 11 -5.57 -5.03 -2.41
N LYS A 12 -6.75 -5.20 -3.00
CA LYS A 12 -6.88 -5.90 -4.30
C LYS A 12 -6.19 -5.13 -5.42
N GLU A 13 -6.38 -3.83 -5.45
CA GLU A 13 -5.79 -2.97 -6.47
C GLU A 13 -4.27 -2.89 -6.31
N MET A 14 -3.80 -2.73 -5.07
CA MET A 14 -2.37 -2.79 -4.74
C MET A 14 -1.78 -4.11 -5.24
N CYS A 15 -2.37 -5.24 -4.87
CA CYS A 15 -1.97 -6.58 -5.33
C CYS A 15 -1.85 -6.67 -6.87
N GLY A 16 -2.78 -6.06 -7.61
CA GLY A 16 -2.72 -5.95 -9.07
C GLY A 16 -1.56 -5.07 -9.56
N LEU A 17 -1.34 -3.91 -8.93
CA LEU A 17 -0.27 -2.96 -9.28
C LEU A 17 1.13 -3.54 -9.04
N ILE A 18 1.37 -4.16 -7.87
CA ILE A 18 2.64 -4.86 -7.59
C ILE A 18 2.76 -6.19 -8.34
N GLY A 19 1.67 -6.71 -8.93
CA GLY A 19 1.65 -8.02 -9.59
C GLY A 19 1.98 -9.18 -8.64
N ARG A 20 1.69 -9.03 -7.35
CA ARG A 20 2.04 -9.99 -6.29
C ARG A 20 0.86 -10.24 -5.38
N ASP A 21 0.75 -11.47 -4.90
CA ASP A 21 -0.33 -11.89 -4.02
C ASP A 21 -0.40 -11.08 -2.72
N ARG A 22 -1.61 -10.96 -2.17
CA ARG A 22 -1.91 -10.32 -0.88
C ARG A 22 -0.99 -10.81 0.24
N ARG A 23 -0.63 -12.10 0.25
CA ARG A 23 0.24 -12.69 1.27
C ARG A 23 1.65 -12.10 1.21
N THR A 24 2.18 -11.88 0.01
CA THR A 24 3.48 -11.23 -0.22
C THR A 24 3.46 -9.77 0.23
N LEU A 25 2.39 -9.04 -0.10
CA LEU A 25 2.20 -7.66 0.36
C LEU A 25 2.24 -7.59 1.90
N TRP A 26 1.48 -8.42 2.60
CA TRP A 26 1.50 -8.45 4.08
C TRP A 26 2.84 -8.94 4.67
N ALA A 27 3.56 -9.80 3.96
CA ALA A 27 4.91 -10.20 4.36
C ALA A 27 5.87 -9.01 4.27
N TRP A 28 5.79 -8.20 3.21
CA TRP A 28 6.61 -7.00 3.06
C TRP A 28 6.26 -5.92 4.08
N VAL A 29 4.97 -5.70 4.35
CA VAL A 29 4.53 -4.78 5.41
C VAL A 29 5.11 -5.23 6.75
N ARG A 30 5.01 -6.52 7.10
CA ARG A 30 5.58 -7.05 8.36
C ARG A 30 7.11 -7.01 8.40
N ASN A 31 7.78 -7.13 7.26
CA ASN A 31 9.24 -7.02 7.17
C ASN A 31 9.72 -5.56 7.11
N GLY A 32 8.82 -4.57 7.11
CA GLY A 32 9.17 -3.15 6.97
C GLY A 32 9.61 -2.75 5.56
N LYS A 33 9.48 -3.64 4.56
CA LYS A 33 9.76 -3.34 3.14
C LYS A 33 8.63 -2.56 2.47
N PHE A 34 7.44 -2.60 3.06
CA PHE A 34 6.27 -1.88 2.55
C PHE A 34 5.65 -1.06 3.70
N PRO A 35 5.21 0.17 3.43
CA PRO A 35 4.53 0.98 4.45
C PRO A 35 3.24 0.32 4.93
N GLU A 36 2.83 0.63 6.16
CA GLU A 36 1.58 0.13 6.71
C GLU A 36 0.36 0.75 6.01
N PRO A 37 -0.74 0.00 5.81
CA PRO A 37 -1.95 0.56 5.24
C PRO A 37 -2.60 1.55 6.20
N LEU A 38 -3.29 2.53 5.63
CA LEU A 38 -4.16 3.44 6.36
C LEU A 38 -5.34 2.67 6.95
N ARG A 39 -5.50 2.77 8.27
CA ARG A 39 -6.59 2.15 9.02
C ARG A 39 -7.43 3.25 9.65
N ILE A 40 -8.71 3.29 9.32
CA ILE A 40 -9.67 4.24 9.91
C ILE A 40 -10.68 3.41 10.71
N ASN A 41 -10.82 3.70 12.00
CA ASN A 41 -11.71 2.97 12.92
C ASN A 41 -11.54 1.44 12.87
N GLY A 42 -10.28 0.96 12.78
CA GLY A 42 -9.98 -0.48 12.70
C GLY A 42 -10.19 -1.10 11.31
N CYS A 43 -10.89 -0.42 10.40
CA CYS A 43 -11.03 -0.84 9.01
C CYS A 43 -9.80 -0.45 8.19
N THR A 44 -9.22 -1.43 7.49
CA THR A 44 -8.10 -1.19 6.57
C THR A 44 -8.66 -0.58 5.29
N ILE A 45 -8.35 0.69 5.04
CA ILE A 45 -8.86 1.41 3.87
C ILE A 45 -7.97 1.14 2.64
N GLY A 46 -6.65 1.12 2.83
CA GLY A 46 -5.69 0.88 1.75
C GLY A 46 -4.41 1.67 1.96
N TRP A 47 -3.64 1.86 0.89
CA TRP A 47 -2.41 2.63 0.90
C TRP A 47 -2.56 3.87 0.06
N GLN A 48 -1.77 4.90 0.37
CA GLN A 48 -1.67 6.05 -0.51
C GLN A 48 -0.87 5.67 -1.78
N ALA A 49 -1.10 6.38 -2.89
CA ALA A 49 -0.30 6.20 -4.09
C ALA A 49 1.22 6.41 -3.84
N SER A 50 1.56 7.32 -2.93
CA SER A 50 2.94 7.55 -2.47
C SER A 50 3.57 6.30 -1.86
N SER A 51 2.79 5.54 -1.10
CA SER A 51 3.21 4.29 -0.46
C SER A 51 3.56 3.20 -1.46
N TYR A 52 2.82 3.11 -2.57
CA TYR A 52 3.13 2.17 -3.66
C TYR A 52 4.52 2.43 -4.24
N ARG A 53 4.82 3.71 -4.50
CA ARG A 53 6.09 4.12 -5.10
C ARG A 53 7.27 3.77 -4.20
N THR A 54 7.17 4.08 -2.91
CA THR A 54 8.17 3.69 -1.90
C THR A 54 8.36 2.18 -1.83
N GLY A 55 7.27 1.40 -1.83
CA GLY A 55 7.35 -0.06 -1.79
C GLY A 55 8.03 -0.66 -3.02
N LEU A 56 7.80 -0.10 -4.20
CA LEU A 56 8.44 -0.55 -5.44
C LEU A 56 9.94 -0.27 -5.43
N GLU A 57 10.37 0.87 -4.88
CA GLU A 57 11.79 1.22 -4.74
C GLU A 57 12.51 0.31 -3.74
N ASN A 58 11.86 -0.07 -2.64
CA ASN A 58 12.44 -0.94 -1.60
C ASN A 58 12.36 -2.44 -1.92
N ALA A 59 11.50 -2.85 -2.86
CA ALA A 59 11.34 -4.25 -3.26
C ALA A 59 12.34 -4.71 -4.34
N ARG A 60 13.27 -3.82 -4.75
CA ARG A 60 14.29 -4.10 -5.77
C ARG A 60 15.49 -4.86 -5.21
#